data_AF-A0A960S7S5-F1
#
_entry.id   AF-A0A960S7S5-F1
#
_cell.length_a   1.000
_cell.length_b   1.000
_cell.length_c   1.000
_cell.angle_alpha   90.00
_cell.angle_beta   90.00
_cell.angle_gamma   90.00
#
_symmetry.space_group_name_H-M   'P 1'
#
loop_
_entity.id
_entity.type
_entity.pdbx_description
1 polymer ?
#
loop_
_entity_poly.entity_id
_entity_poly.type
_entity_poly.pdbx_seq_one_letter_code
_entity_poly.pdbx_strand_id
1 'polypeptide(L)'
;YTRLKASCAYDMPLLIGARLHPDVLNTTSAKIGYLQTISSDPIEIDMMEALGLPFEPLGGAFGEEAMSVTTTAIAFAEMIGCDRIVLAGVDLAFTGQKRYAPGVFSDVSVDLNKEQAFEASPGVYTNIQWLMESKAIEKFAKQSKAAIYRASNKGLEIDGVTVQSIGSLGLNTNVNPLYIESVRPIGDVSSVLEELYSSLDKCTQLLDELLKALDLKKPSVDHALITVAEMELTIEKAYRLILEPSLPALEYAAARKCRGNDAQSIWKRKRSLYKQLKRLSLATFSAMGYKKANETVVLQSR
;
A
#
# COMPACT_ATOMS: atom_id res chain seq x y z
N TYR A 1 -7.14 18.53 0.53
CA TYR A 1 -5.82 19.08 0.14
C TYR A 1 -5.66 20.57 0.46
N THR A 2 -6.63 21.44 0.17
CA THR A 2 -6.53 22.90 0.43
C THR A 2 -6.23 23.26 1.89
N ARG A 3 -6.75 22.49 2.87
CA ARG A 3 -6.48 22.70 4.30
C ARG A 3 -5.03 22.43 4.71
N LEU A 4 -4.36 21.45 4.08
CA LEU A 4 -2.93 21.20 4.27
C LEU A 4 -2.12 22.35 3.70
N LYS A 5 -2.45 22.77 2.47
CA LYS A 5 -1.76 23.87 1.77
C LYS A 5 -1.91 25.25 2.46
N ALA A 6 -2.99 25.47 3.22
CA ALA A 6 -3.30 26.75 3.85
C ALA A 6 -2.79 26.89 5.29
N SER A 7 -2.21 25.84 5.87
CA SER A 7 -1.71 25.89 7.24
C SER A 7 -0.19 26.07 7.22
N CYS A 8 0.29 27.15 7.84
CA CYS A 8 1.71 27.45 7.98
C CYS A 8 2.47 26.46 8.91
N ALA A 9 1.78 25.43 9.42
CA ALA A 9 2.35 24.42 10.32
C ALA A 9 3.06 23.27 9.58
N TYR A 10 3.15 23.29 8.25
CA TYR A 10 3.61 22.16 7.43
C TYR A 10 5.00 22.33 6.80
N ASP A 11 5.89 23.11 7.41
CA ASP A 11 7.34 22.91 7.23
C ASP A 11 7.85 21.65 7.98
N MET A 12 6.95 20.69 8.24
CA MET A 12 7.27 19.41 8.85
C MET A 12 7.66 18.42 7.76
N PRO A 13 8.79 17.70 7.91
CA PRO A 13 9.15 16.64 6.99
C PRO A 13 8.00 15.64 6.81
N LEU A 14 7.73 15.26 5.57
CA LEU A 14 6.72 14.27 5.24
C LEU A 14 7.38 12.92 5.03
N LEU A 15 6.98 11.91 5.80
CA LEU A 15 7.36 10.53 5.55
C LEU A 15 6.25 9.82 4.78
N ILE A 16 6.60 9.17 3.68
CA ILE A 16 5.65 8.55 2.76
C ILE A 16 5.96 7.07 2.54
N GLY A 17 4.93 6.23 2.49
CA GLY A 17 5.03 4.88 1.91
C GLY A 17 4.75 4.90 0.40
N ALA A 18 4.90 3.77 -0.30
CA ALA A 18 4.71 3.76 -1.76
C ALA A 18 3.26 4.03 -2.20
N ARG A 19 2.28 3.70 -1.35
CA ARG A 19 0.85 3.90 -1.62
C ARG A 19 0.36 5.30 -1.21
N LEU A 20 1.02 6.34 -1.70
CA LEU A 20 0.59 7.73 -1.51
C LEU A 20 -0.10 8.26 -2.77
N HIS A 21 -1.22 8.96 -2.59
CA HIS A 21 -1.82 9.70 -3.70
C HIS A 21 -0.88 10.83 -4.16
N PRO A 22 -0.55 10.94 -5.47
CA PRO A 22 0.44 11.91 -5.96
C PRO A 22 0.16 13.37 -5.55
N ASP A 23 -1.12 13.76 -5.51
CA ASP A 23 -1.52 15.11 -5.10
C ASP A 23 -1.12 15.48 -3.66
N VAL A 24 -0.80 14.52 -2.79
CA VAL A 24 -0.27 14.81 -1.46
C VAL A 24 1.08 15.51 -1.56
N LEU A 25 1.90 15.19 -2.56
CA LEU A 25 3.20 15.83 -2.78
C LEU A 25 3.05 17.33 -3.08
N ASN A 26 1.90 17.74 -3.64
CA ASN A 26 1.58 19.14 -3.90
C ASN A 26 1.11 19.92 -2.66
N THR A 27 1.07 19.27 -1.49
CA THR A 27 0.51 19.86 -0.26
C THR A 27 1.55 20.32 0.75
N THR A 28 2.83 20.01 0.52
CA THR A 28 3.94 20.38 1.39
C THR A 28 5.12 20.92 0.58
N SER A 29 5.84 21.87 1.17
CA SER A 29 7.14 22.35 0.70
C SER A 29 8.32 21.74 1.48
N ALA A 30 8.04 20.90 2.48
CA ALA A 30 9.03 20.32 3.35
C ALA A 30 9.82 19.18 2.68
N LYS A 31 10.90 18.75 3.33
CA LYS A 31 11.65 17.56 2.92
C LYS A 31 10.75 16.33 2.96
N ILE A 32 10.81 15.52 1.90
CA ILE A 32 10.07 14.27 1.80
C ILE A 32 11.05 13.12 2.03
N GLY A 33 10.72 12.27 2.99
CA GLY A 33 11.41 11.01 3.22
C GLY A 33 10.53 9.85 2.80
N TYR A 34 11.15 8.78 2.30
CA TYR A 34 10.47 7.53 2.05
C TYR A 34 10.58 6.63 3.27
N LEU A 35 9.48 6.01 3.65
CA LEU A 35 9.36 5.08 4.76
C LEU A 35 8.80 3.77 4.21
N GLN A 36 9.62 2.73 4.25
CA GLN A 36 9.17 1.41 3.83
C GLN A 36 8.11 0.89 4.79
N THR A 37 6.96 0.54 4.24
CA THR A 37 5.85 -0.05 5.01
C THR A 37 5.74 -1.53 4.69
N ILE A 38 5.43 -2.34 5.70
CA ILE A 38 5.30 -3.79 5.56
C ILE A 38 4.19 -4.22 4.57
N SER A 39 3.21 -3.36 4.29
CA SER A 39 2.06 -3.67 3.43
C SER A 39 2.37 -3.65 1.92
N SER A 40 3.61 -3.90 1.53
CA SER A 40 4.11 -3.76 0.15
C SER A 40 3.57 -4.85 -0.77
N ASP A 41 3.00 -4.48 -1.92
CA ASP A 41 2.66 -5.44 -2.98
C ASP A 41 3.94 -6.08 -3.56
N PRO A 42 3.85 -7.24 -4.23
CA PRO A 42 5.02 -7.86 -4.88
C PRO A 42 5.79 -6.90 -5.79
N ILE A 43 5.08 -6.01 -6.50
CA ILE A 43 5.70 -4.97 -7.33
C ILE A 43 6.48 -3.94 -6.51
N GLU A 44 5.99 -3.55 -5.34
CA GLU A 44 6.69 -2.62 -4.46
C GLU A 44 7.96 -3.26 -3.91
N ILE A 45 7.87 -4.51 -3.45
CA ILE A 45 9.02 -5.28 -2.95
C ILE A 45 10.09 -5.40 -4.03
N ASP A 46 9.72 -5.84 -5.23
CA ASP A 46 10.65 -6.01 -6.35
C ASP A 46 11.30 -4.68 -6.76
N MET A 47 10.51 -3.59 -6.86
CA MET A 47 11.05 -2.27 -7.17
C MET A 47 12.04 -1.81 -6.09
N MET A 48 11.73 -2.04 -4.82
CA MET A 48 12.60 -1.64 -3.72
C MET A 48 13.92 -2.41 -3.71
N GLU A 49 13.87 -3.72 -3.91
CA GLU A 49 15.08 -4.56 -4.05
C GLU A 49 15.94 -4.09 -5.23
N ALA A 50 15.33 -3.82 -6.39
CA ALA A 50 16.02 -3.33 -7.58
C ALA A 50 16.65 -1.95 -7.38
N LEU A 51 16.06 -1.11 -6.51
CA LEU A 51 16.58 0.20 -6.13
C LEU A 51 17.65 0.14 -5.02
N GLY A 52 18.02 -1.05 -4.54
CA GLY A 52 18.98 -1.22 -3.45
C GLY A 52 18.43 -0.79 -2.09
N LEU A 53 17.11 -0.83 -1.92
CA LEU A 53 16.38 -0.50 -0.70
C LEU A 53 15.76 -1.78 -0.10
N PRO A 54 16.57 -2.73 0.42
CA PRO A 54 16.03 -3.96 0.98
C PRO A 54 15.13 -3.67 2.18
N PHE A 55 14.14 -4.53 2.41
CA PHE A 55 13.19 -4.41 3.51
C PHE A 55 13.89 -4.44 4.88
N GLU A 56 13.90 -3.29 5.55
CA GLU A 56 14.33 -3.14 6.94
C GLU A 56 13.12 -2.69 7.78
N PRO A 57 12.46 -3.59 8.54
CA PRO A 57 11.31 -3.22 9.36
C PRO A 57 11.73 -2.17 10.38
N LEU A 58 10.89 -1.15 10.59
CA LEU A 58 11.10 -0.12 11.61
C LEU A 58 11.21 -0.76 13.01
N GLY A 59 12.45 -0.91 13.47
CA GLY A 59 12.80 -1.35 14.83
C GLY A 59 12.33 -2.75 15.23
N GLY A 60 11.86 -3.60 14.30
CA GLY A 60 11.25 -4.90 14.63
C GLY A 60 10.08 -4.82 15.62
N ALA A 61 9.49 -3.62 15.76
CA ALA A 61 8.62 -3.23 16.86
C ALA A 61 7.22 -3.86 16.80
N PHE A 62 6.67 -3.96 15.60
CA PHE A 62 5.32 -4.46 15.33
C PHE A 62 5.38 -5.60 14.33
N GLY A 63 4.54 -6.61 14.52
CA GLY A 63 4.33 -7.66 13.52
C GLY A 63 3.59 -7.12 12.30
N GLU A 64 3.71 -7.81 11.17
CA GLU A 64 3.16 -7.36 9.87
C GLU A 64 1.65 -7.06 9.92
N GLU A 65 0.91 -7.90 10.64
CA GLU A 65 -0.55 -7.82 10.78
C GLU A 65 -1.04 -6.59 11.57
N ALA A 66 -0.15 -5.91 12.30
CA ALA A 66 -0.48 -4.78 13.16
C ALA A 66 0.02 -3.43 12.62
N MET A 67 0.52 -3.40 11.38
CA MET A 67 1.05 -2.19 10.77
C MET A 67 -0.07 -1.27 10.28
N SER A 68 -0.20 -0.14 10.96
CA SER A 68 -1.09 0.97 10.64
C SER A 68 -0.26 2.26 10.60
N VAL A 69 -0.88 3.37 10.19
CA VAL A 69 -0.25 4.70 10.31
C VAL A 69 0.07 5.01 11.78
N THR A 70 -0.78 4.59 12.71
CA THR A 70 -0.57 4.78 14.16
C THR A 70 0.66 4.04 14.65
N THR A 71 0.75 2.72 14.42
CA THR A 71 1.86 1.89 14.91
C THR A 71 3.17 2.25 14.23
N THR A 72 3.11 2.62 12.94
CA THR A 72 4.26 3.18 12.21
C THR A 72 4.76 4.47 12.86
N ALA A 73 3.86 5.40 13.22
CA ALA A 73 4.23 6.64 13.88
C ALA A 73 4.81 6.41 15.29
N ILE A 74 4.28 5.44 16.04
CA ILE A 74 4.79 5.05 17.36
C ILE A 74 6.21 4.47 17.23
N ALA A 75 6.42 3.50 16.34
CA ALA A 75 7.73 2.89 16.11
C ALA A 75 8.75 3.92 15.63
N PHE A 76 8.34 4.79 14.71
CA PHE A 76 9.18 5.88 14.23
C PHE A 76 9.58 6.83 15.36
N ALA A 77 8.63 7.24 16.22
CA ALA A 77 8.90 8.12 17.36
C ALA A 77 9.93 7.52 18.33
N GLU A 78 9.83 6.23 18.66
CA GLU A 78 10.85 5.58 19.49
C GLU A 78 12.20 5.50 18.77
N MET A 79 12.21 5.13 17.48
CA MET A 79 13.43 5.01 16.69
C MET A 79 14.22 6.32 16.63
N ILE A 80 13.52 7.47 16.57
CA ILE A 80 14.15 8.79 16.58
C ILE A 80 14.53 9.28 17.99
N GLY A 81 14.34 8.45 19.02
CA GLY A 81 14.77 8.72 20.39
C GLY A 81 13.77 9.50 21.24
N CYS A 82 12.49 9.54 20.88
CA CYS A 82 11.47 10.10 21.77
C CYS A 82 11.37 9.24 23.03
N ASP A 83 11.48 9.87 24.20
CA ASP A 83 11.31 9.23 25.51
C ASP A 83 9.84 9.22 25.98
N ARG A 84 8.98 10.03 25.35
CA ARG A 84 7.54 10.11 25.60
C ARG A 84 6.76 10.16 24.30
N ILE A 85 5.78 9.28 24.16
CA ILE A 85 4.90 9.20 22.98
C ILE A 85 3.46 9.47 23.43
N VAL A 86 2.78 10.45 22.83
CA VAL A 86 1.42 10.83 23.21
C VAL A 86 0.45 10.51 22.07
N LEU A 87 -0.47 9.59 22.34
CA LEU A 87 -1.53 9.18 21.43
C LEU A 87 -2.73 10.13 21.58
N ALA A 88 -2.92 11.00 20.59
CA ALA A 88 -4.03 11.93 20.52
C ALA A 88 -4.96 11.58 19.35
N GLY A 89 -6.24 11.34 19.64
CA GLY A 89 -7.22 10.90 18.62
C GLY A 89 -7.12 9.42 18.24
N VAL A 90 -6.44 8.61 19.05
CA VAL A 90 -6.26 7.17 18.85
C VAL A 90 -7.18 6.43 19.83
N ASP A 91 -8.48 6.44 19.54
CA ASP A 91 -9.48 5.72 20.36
C ASP A 91 -9.59 4.23 19.95
N LEU A 92 -9.25 3.89 18.70
CA LEU A 92 -9.40 2.54 18.13
C LEU A 92 -10.83 1.98 18.31
N ALA A 93 -11.81 2.88 18.25
CA ALA A 93 -13.22 2.58 18.49
C ALA A 93 -14.12 3.63 17.82
N PHE A 94 -15.39 3.29 17.61
CA PHE A 94 -16.44 4.16 17.10
C PHE A 94 -17.01 5.06 18.22
N THR A 95 -16.21 5.98 18.73
CA THR A 95 -16.61 6.91 19.79
C THR A 95 -17.79 7.78 19.33
N GLY A 96 -18.94 7.64 19.97
CA GLY A 96 -20.17 8.36 19.59
C GLY A 96 -20.70 7.97 18.19
N GLN A 97 -20.48 6.71 17.78
CA GLN A 97 -20.85 6.19 16.45
C GLN A 97 -20.16 6.93 15.29
N LYS A 98 -18.98 7.50 15.53
CA LYS A 98 -18.16 8.18 14.53
C LYS A 98 -16.79 7.53 14.46
N ARG A 99 -16.23 7.46 13.25
CA ARG A 99 -14.85 6.97 13.02
C ARG A 99 -13.79 8.04 13.34
N TYR A 100 -14.10 9.30 13.07
CA TYR A 100 -13.14 10.39 13.17
C TYR A 100 -13.60 11.47 14.14
N ALA A 101 -12.64 12.21 14.67
CA ALA A 101 -12.90 13.43 15.42
C ALA A 101 -13.65 14.46 14.56
N PRO A 102 -14.46 15.34 15.19
CA PRO A 102 -15.15 16.41 14.48
C PRO A 102 -14.19 17.24 13.61
N GLY A 103 -14.60 17.49 12.36
CA GLY A 103 -13.83 18.29 11.42
C GLY A 103 -12.73 17.55 10.64
N VAL A 104 -12.54 16.24 10.80
CA VAL A 104 -11.65 15.43 9.94
C VAL A 104 -12.36 15.03 8.64
N PHE A 105 -13.60 14.57 8.74
CA PHE A 105 -14.48 14.26 7.62
C PHE A 105 -15.86 14.88 7.90
N SER A 106 -16.75 14.93 6.90
CA SER A 106 -18.15 15.29 7.15
C SER A 106 -18.68 14.45 8.31
N ASP A 107 -19.37 15.09 9.27
CA ASP A 107 -19.92 14.48 10.50
C ASP A 107 -21.01 13.43 10.18
N VAL A 108 -20.61 12.33 9.57
CA VAL A 108 -21.49 11.24 9.15
C VAL A 108 -21.43 10.17 10.23
N SER A 109 -22.57 9.88 10.85
CA SER A 109 -22.72 8.72 11.72
C SER A 109 -22.47 7.45 10.91
N VAL A 110 -21.73 6.53 11.49
CA VAL A 110 -21.31 5.31 10.81
C VAL A 110 -22.32 4.19 11.10
N ASP A 111 -22.69 3.45 10.07
CA ASP A 111 -23.50 2.23 10.21
C ASP A 111 -22.59 1.10 10.71
N LEU A 112 -22.69 0.81 12.01
CA LEU A 112 -21.86 -0.18 12.70
C LEU A 112 -21.94 -1.59 12.08
N ASN A 113 -23.06 -1.95 11.45
CA ASN A 113 -23.19 -3.27 10.81
C ASN A 113 -22.35 -3.37 9.55
N LYS A 114 -22.31 -2.30 8.74
CA LYS A 114 -21.48 -2.26 7.52
C LYS A 114 -20.00 -2.27 7.85
N GLU A 115 -19.64 -1.71 8.99
CA GLU A 115 -18.28 -1.71 9.53
C GLU A 115 -17.87 -3.01 10.20
N GLN A 116 -18.78 -3.99 10.30
CA GLN A 116 -18.58 -5.23 11.04
C GLN A 116 -18.15 -4.96 12.49
N ALA A 117 -18.70 -3.88 13.08
CA ALA A 117 -18.34 -3.47 14.41
C ALA A 117 -18.97 -4.40 15.46
N PHE A 118 -18.25 -4.64 16.54
CA PHE A 118 -18.72 -5.37 17.71
C PHE A 118 -18.38 -4.59 18.99
N GLU A 119 -19.11 -4.88 20.06
CA GLU A 119 -18.89 -4.26 21.36
C GLU A 119 -17.76 -4.99 22.10
N ALA A 120 -16.61 -4.33 22.27
CA ALA A 120 -15.47 -4.90 22.98
C ALA A 120 -15.57 -4.74 24.51
N SER A 121 -16.23 -3.66 24.95
CA SER A 121 -16.59 -3.39 26.35
C SER A 121 -17.85 -2.51 26.38
N PRO A 122 -18.55 -2.38 27.52
CA PRO A 122 -19.81 -1.63 27.59
C PRO A 122 -19.69 -0.22 26.99
N GLY A 123 -20.39 0.02 25.88
CA GLY A 123 -20.40 1.30 25.16
C GLY A 123 -19.20 1.55 24.23
N VAL A 124 -18.30 0.59 24.04
CA VAL A 124 -17.12 0.68 23.17
C VAL A 124 -17.28 -0.27 21.99
N TYR A 125 -17.75 0.26 20.87
CA TYR A 125 -17.83 -0.45 19.60
C TYR A 125 -16.53 -0.31 18.81
N THR A 126 -15.99 -1.40 18.30
CA THR A 126 -14.75 -1.44 17.51
C THR A 126 -14.84 -2.47 16.40
N ASN A 127 -13.77 -2.66 15.62
CA ASN A 127 -13.64 -3.76 14.67
C ASN A 127 -12.41 -4.62 15.00
N ILE A 128 -12.26 -5.76 14.32
CA ILE A 128 -11.18 -6.71 14.62
C ILE A 128 -9.80 -6.12 14.33
N GLN A 129 -9.68 -5.27 13.31
CA GLN A 129 -8.41 -4.63 12.93
C GLN A 129 -7.90 -3.71 14.03
N TRP A 130 -8.77 -2.87 14.59
CA TRP A 130 -8.45 -1.98 15.70
C TRP A 130 -8.18 -2.73 17.01
N LEU A 131 -8.84 -3.86 17.24
CA LEU A 131 -8.51 -4.73 18.37
C LEU A 131 -7.11 -5.35 18.22
N MET A 132 -6.74 -5.80 17.03
CA MET A 132 -5.39 -6.32 16.76
C MET A 132 -4.34 -5.22 16.89
N GLU A 133 -4.62 -4.03 16.37
CA GLU A 133 -3.77 -2.84 16.50
C GLU A 133 -3.57 -2.46 17.98
N SER A 134 -4.64 -2.46 18.79
CA SER A 134 -4.53 -2.14 20.22
C SER A 134 -3.67 -3.15 20.98
N LYS A 135 -3.80 -4.45 20.66
CA LYS A 135 -2.98 -5.51 21.25
C LYS A 135 -1.51 -5.41 20.86
N ALA A 136 -1.25 -4.96 19.65
CA ALA A 136 0.11 -4.73 19.20
C ALA A 136 0.74 -3.51 19.92
N ILE A 137 -0.01 -2.42 20.08
CA ILE A 137 0.42 -1.24 20.87
C ILE A 137 0.67 -1.64 22.32
N GLU A 138 -0.20 -2.45 22.93
CA GLU A 138 -0.01 -2.98 24.27
C GLU A 138 1.32 -3.75 24.40
N LYS A 139 1.58 -4.68 23.46
CA LYS A 139 2.82 -5.46 23.45
C LYS A 139 4.04 -4.56 23.30
N PHE A 140 3.98 -3.59 22.39
CA PHE A 140 5.04 -2.62 22.15
C PHE A 140 5.28 -1.74 23.39
N ALA A 141 4.23 -1.19 24.01
CA ALA A 141 4.32 -0.35 25.20
C ALA A 141 5.05 -1.04 26.36
N LYS A 142 4.87 -2.35 26.51
CA LYS A 142 5.54 -3.17 27.53
C LYS A 142 7.03 -3.38 27.27
N GLN A 143 7.48 -3.21 26.04
CA GLN A 143 8.87 -3.44 25.59
C GLN A 143 9.61 -2.15 25.26
N SER A 144 8.87 -1.08 25.01
CA SER A 144 9.38 0.22 24.61
C SER A 144 10.18 0.88 25.74
N LYS A 145 11.22 1.61 25.36
CA LYS A 145 11.95 2.51 26.27
C LYS A 145 11.20 3.82 26.49
N ALA A 146 10.28 4.16 25.59
CA ALA A 146 9.48 5.37 25.67
C ALA A 146 8.23 5.14 26.52
N ALA A 147 7.90 6.13 27.35
CA ALA A 147 6.62 6.12 28.05
C ALA A 147 5.50 6.50 27.08
N ILE A 148 4.50 5.63 26.94
CA ILE A 148 3.37 5.85 26.04
C ILE A 148 2.16 6.33 26.83
N TYR A 149 1.60 7.46 26.40
CA TYR A 149 0.45 8.11 27.00
C TYR A 149 -0.71 8.18 26.01
N ARG A 150 -1.94 8.15 26.51
CA ARG A 150 -3.15 8.42 25.73
C ARG A 150 -3.84 9.67 26.25
N ALA A 151 -4.12 10.60 25.35
CA ALA A 151 -4.80 11.86 25.67
C ALA A 151 -6.31 11.71 25.93
N SER A 152 -6.90 10.64 25.39
CA SER A 152 -8.32 10.30 25.52
C SER A 152 -8.49 9.19 26.58
N ASN A 153 -9.56 9.26 27.35
CA ASN A 153 -10.02 8.15 28.20
C ASN A 153 -11.10 7.30 27.53
N LYS A 154 -11.40 7.56 26.25
CA LYS A 154 -12.40 6.85 25.46
C LYS A 154 -11.75 5.75 24.62
N GLY A 155 -12.59 4.87 24.08
CA GLY A 155 -12.17 3.82 23.16
C GLY A 155 -11.59 2.58 23.83
N LEU A 156 -10.82 1.79 23.08
CA LEU A 156 -10.26 0.52 23.56
C LEU A 156 -9.19 0.74 24.62
N GLU A 157 -9.29 0.07 25.76
CA GLU A 157 -8.21 0.08 26.75
C GLU A 157 -6.96 -0.62 26.19
N ILE A 158 -5.79 -0.03 26.44
CA ILE A 158 -4.49 -0.52 25.99
C ILE A 158 -3.61 -0.66 27.22
N ASP A 159 -3.35 -1.89 27.64
CA ASP A 159 -2.51 -2.14 28.81
C ASP A 159 -1.07 -1.66 28.54
N GLY A 160 -0.41 -1.14 29.57
CA GLY A 160 0.89 -0.47 29.45
C GLY A 160 0.84 0.97 28.90
N VAL A 161 -0.32 1.49 28.49
CA VAL A 161 -0.48 2.88 28.05
C VAL A 161 -1.23 3.70 29.10
N THR A 162 -0.60 4.77 29.60
CA THR A 162 -1.18 5.59 30.67
C THR A 162 -2.11 6.67 30.11
N VAL A 163 -3.33 6.78 30.63
CA VAL A 163 -4.23 7.89 30.27
C VAL A 163 -3.80 9.17 30.98
N GLN A 164 -3.45 10.19 30.22
CA GLN A 164 -3.03 11.48 30.76
C GLN A 164 -3.39 12.62 29.80
N SER A 165 -3.95 13.71 30.34
CA SER A 165 -4.31 14.87 29.51
C SER A 165 -3.04 15.58 29.01
N ILE A 166 -3.07 16.06 27.75
CA ILE A 166 -1.92 16.73 27.12
C ILE A 166 -1.41 17.90 27.97
N GLY A 167 -2.31 18.69 28.55
CA GLY A 167 -1.95 19.85 29.38
C GLY A 167 -1.19 19.50 30.66
N SER A 168 -1.30 18.26 31.15
CA SER A 168 -0.62 17.82 32.37
C SER A 168 0.77 17.20 32.12
N LEU A 169 1.15 16.96 30.85
CA LEU A 169 2.41 16.27 30.51
C LEU A 169 3.65 17.17 30.57
N GLY A 170 3.49 18.48 30.82
CA GLY A 170 4.61 19.41 30.94
C GLY A 170 5.56 19.35 29.75
N LEU A 171 5.00 19.26 28.53
CA LEU A 171 5.78 19.05 27.30
C LEU A 171 6.75 20.23 27.09
N ASN A 172 8.05 19.95 27.13
CA ASN A 172 9.06 20.90 26.73
C ASN A 172 9.19 20.85 25.20
N THR A 173 8.96 21.97 24.53
CA THR A 173 9.01 22.09 23.06
C THR A 173 10.42 22.28 22.52
N ASN A 174 11.46 22.11 23.34
CA ASN A 174 12.85 22.05 22.87
C ASN A 174 13.06 20.77 22.06
N VAL A 175 12.75 20.86 20.76
CA VAL A 175 13.02 19.81 19.79
C VAL A 175 14.52 19.81 19.52
N ASN A 176 15.22 18.75 19.94
CA ASN A 176 16.57 18.52 19.43
C ASN A 176 16.46 18.32 17.92
N PRO A 177 17.20 19.09 17.10
CA PRO A 177 17.14 18.94 15.65
C PRO A 177 17.50 17.50 15.31
N LEU A 178 16.55 16.80 14.69
CA LEU A 178 16.77 15.42 14.29
C LEU A 178 17.85 15.40 13.21
N TYR A 179 19.00 14.82 13.54
CA TYR A 179 20.06 14.61 12.57
C TYR A 179 19.75 13.32 11.82
N ILE A 180 19.15 13.44 10.63
CA ILE A 180 19.03 12.31 9.71
C ILE A 180 20.43 12.11 9.10
N GLU A 181 21.24 11.28 9.76
CA GLU A 181 22.67 11.10 9.44
C GLU A 181 22.93 10.35 8.13
N SER A 182 21.93 9.71 7.52
CA SER A 182 22.12 9.01 6.25
C SER A 182 20.94 9.19 5.30
N VAL A 183 21.23 9.81 4.15
CA VAL A 183 20.41 9.70 2.95
C VAL A 183 21.07 8.62 2.11
N ARG A 184 20.45 7.44 2.00
CA ARG A 184 20.90 6.44 1.02
C ARG A 184 20.51 6.95 -0.36
N PRO A 185 21.44 7.05 -1.33
CA PRO A 185 21.06 7.36 -2.69
C PRO A 185 20.16 6.22 -3.19
N ILE A 186 19.05 6.59 -3.82
CA ILE A 186 18.15 5.64 -4.47
C ILE A 186 18.85 5.16 -5.75
N GLY A 187 18.73 3.88 -6.08
CA GLY A 187 19.18 3.34 -7.36
C GLY A 187 18.52 4.00 -8.57
N ASP A 188 18.92 3.61 -9.78
CA ASP A 188 18.38 4.19 -11.01
C ASP A 188 16.94 3.71 -11.26
N VAL A 189 15.98 4.54 -10.87
CA VAL A 189 14.55 4.33 -11.11
C VAL A 189 14.24 4.16 -12.60
N SER A 190 14.98 4.83 -13.48
CA SER A 190 14.75 4.76 -14.93
C SER A 190 15.03 3.36 -15.45
N SER A 191 16.16 2.77 -15.05
CA SER A 191 16.52 1.39 -15.41
C SER A 191 15.49 0.37 -14.93
N VAL A 192 14.99 0.50 -13.70
CA VAL A 192 13.98 -0.42 -13.15
C VAL A 192 12.66 -0.30 -13.92
N LEU A 193 12.24 0.92 -14.24
CA LEU A 193 11.04 1.15 -15.03
C LEU A 193 11.19 0.64 -16.46
N GLU A 194 12.33 0.85 -17.11
CA GLU A 194 12.62 0.36 -18.47
C GLU A 194 12.55 -1.17 -18.55
N GLU A 195 13.10 -1.88 -17.55
CA GLU A 195 12.99 -3.33 -17.45
C GLU A 195 11.52 -3.77 -17.36
N LEU A 196 10.74 -3.13 -16.49
CA LEU A 196 9.33 -3.42 -16.30
C LEU A 196 8.51 -3.13 -17.57
N TYR A 197 8.81 -2.04 -18.27
CA TYR A 197 8.20 -1.70 -19.56
C TYR A 197 8.51 -2.73 -20.64
N SER A 198 9.78 -3.12 -20.76
CA SER A 198 10.20 -4.14 -21.72
C SER A 198 9.49 -5.46 -21.46
N SER A 199 9.40 -5.87 -20.18
CA SER A 199 8.67 -7.09 -19.80
C SER A 199 7.16 -6.98 -20.08
N LEU A 200 6.55 -5.81 -19.86
CA LEU A 200 5.13 -5.60 -20.14
C LEU A 200 4.81 -5.62 -21.65
N ASP A 201 5.73 -5.10 -22.48
CA ASP A 201 5.63 -5.18 -23.94
C ASP A 201 5.73 -6.64 -24.41
N LYS A 202 6.70 -7.41 -23.90
CA LYS A 202 6.82 -8.85 -24.18
C LYS A 202 5.55 -9.62 -23.78
N CYS A 203 4.99 -9.35 -22.60
CA CYS A 203 3.70 -9.92 -22.19
C CYS A 203 2.59 -9.62 -23.21
N THR A 204 2.55 -8.40 -23.74
CA THR A 204 1.56 -8.03 -24.78
C THR A 204 1.76 -8.82 -26.07
N GLN A 205 3.02 -8.97 -26.52
CA GLN A 205 3.36 -9.74 -27.71
C GLN A 205 2.99 -11.23 -27.56
N LEU A 206 3.36 -11.86 -26.44
CA LEU A 206 3.03 -13.25 -26.12
C LEU A 206 1.51 -13.47 -26.04
N LEU A 207 0.78 -12.54 -25.44
CA LEU A 207 -0.69 -12.59 -25.42
C LEU A 207 -1.30 -12.49 -26.81
N ASP A 208 -0.68 -11.73 -27.73
CA ASP A 208 -1.10 -11.69 -29.13
C ASP A 208 -0.84 -13.00 -29.88
N GLU A 209 0.30 -13.64 -29.62
CA GLU A 209 0.62 -14.95 -30.18
C GLU A 209 -0.35 -16.02 -29.67
N LEU A 210 -0.62 -16.04 -28.36
CA LEU A 210 -1.62 -16.93 -27.75
C LEU A 210 -3.01 -16.71 -28.36
N LEU A 211 -3.43 -15.47 -28.57
CA LEU A 211 -4.72 -15.15 -29.18
C LEU A 211 -4.78 -15.59 -30.65
N LYS A 212 -3.69 -15.42 -31.41
CA LYS A 212 -3.59 -15.90 -32.81
C LYS A 212 -3.63 -17.43 -32.86
N ALA A 213 -2.87 -18.11 -32.01
CA ALA A 213 -2.86 -19.56 -31.92
C ALA A 213 -4.24 -20.12 -31.56
N LEU A 214 -4.98 -19.46 -30.66
CA LEU A 214 -6.36 -19.85 -30.33
C LEU A 214 -7.37 -19.62 -31.47
N ASP A 215 -7.05 -18.77 -32.46
CA ASP A 215 -7.90 -18.49 -33.61
C ASP A 215 -7.65 -19.46 -34.78
N LEU A 216 -6.49 -20.11 -34.81
CA LEU A 216 -6.19 -21.22 -35.71
C LEU A 216 -6.94 -22.46 -35.18
N LYS A 217 -7.99 -22.89 -35.87
CA LYS A 217 -8.85 -24.01 -35.43
C LYS A 217 -8.20 -25.41 -35.65
N LYS A 218 -6.90 -25.61 -35.35
CA LYS A 218 -6.17 -26.88 -35.61
C LYS A 218 -5.59 -27.51 -34.31
N PRO A 219 -6.29 -28.47 -33.69
CA PRO A 219 -5.99 -28.91 -32.33
C PRO A 219 -4.57 -29.44 -32.05
N SER A 220 -3.90 -30.13 -32.98
CA SER A 220 -2.73 -30.96 -32.62
C SER A 220 -1.37 -30.26 -32.64
N VAL A 221 -1.17 -29.28 -33.52
CA VAL A 221 0.11 -28.54 -33.63
C VAL A 221 0.11 -27.30 -32.73
N ASP A 222 -1.08 -26.77 -32.42
CA ASP A 222 -1.25 -25.50 -31.71
C ASP A 222 -1.05 -25.65 -30.19
N HIS A 223 -1.20 -26.85 -29.63
CA HIS A 223 -1.04 -27.07 -28.18
C HIS A 223 0.40 -26.83 -27.70
N ALA A 224 1.41 -27.27 -28.45
CA ALA A 224 2.80 -27.06 -28.05
C ALA A 224 3.19 -25.57 -28.06
N LEU A 225 2.77 -24.82 -29.09
CA LEU A 225 3.00 -23.39 -29.19
C LEU A 225 2.29 -22.61 -28.08
N ILE A 226 1.04 -22.97 -27.79
CA ILE A 226 0.29 -22.37 -26.67
C ILE A 226 1.02 -22.64 -25.35
N THR A 227 1.45 -23.87 -25.10
CA THR A 227 2.16 -24.21 -23.86
C THR A 227 3.48 -23.46 -23.72
N VAL A 228 4.27 -23.35 -24.79
CA VAL A 228 5.53 -22.59 -24.77
C VAL A 228 5.27 -21.11 -24.49
N ALA A 229 4.32 -20.49 -25.19
CA ALA A 229 3.99 -19.08 -24.98
C ALA A 229 3.37 -18.83 -23.58
N GLU A 230 2.61 -19.77 -23.02
CA GLU A 230 2.15 -19.70 -21.62
C GLU A 230 3.33 -19.76 -20.65
N MET A 231 4.30 -20.65 -20.87
CA MET A 231 5.50 -20.74 -20.03
C MET A 231 6.33 -19.46 -20.09
N GLU A 232 6.59 -18.94 -21.30
CA GLU A 232 7.30 -17.68 -21.50
C GLU A 232 6.56 -16.51 -20.84
N LEU A 233 5.24 -16.46 -20.96
CA LEU A 233 4.44 -15.45 -20.30
C LEU A 233 4.57 -15.53 -18.78
N THR A 234 4.57 -16.73 -18.18
CA THR A 234 4.64 -16.87 -16.72
C THR A 234 5.99 -16.51 -16.10
N ILE A 235 7.08 -16.54 -16.88
CA ILE A 235 8.41 -16.16 -16.39
C ILE A 235 8.65 -14.64 -16.46
N GLU A 236 7.91 -13.93 -17.32
CA GLU A 236 8.04 -12.49 -17.49
C GLU A 236 7.76 -11.75 -16.17
N LYS A 237 8.62 -10.79 -15.85
CA LYS A 237 8.58 -10.00 -14.62
C LYS A 237 7.27 -9.24 -14.49
N ALA A 238 6.84 -8.55 -15.54
CA ALA A 238 5.57 -7.83 -15.55
C ALA A 238 4.36 -8.74 -15.40
N TYR A 239 4.44 -9.99 -15.88
CA TYR A 239 3.36 -10.95 -15.66
C TYR A 239 3.21 -11.26 -14.18
N ARG A 240 4.29 -11.69 -13.52
CA ARG A 240 4.31 -12.06 -12.09
C ARG A 240 3.90 -10.91 -11.18
N LEU A 241 4.39 -9.69 -11.47
CA LEU A 241 4.17 -8.53 -10.60
C LEU A 241 2.83 -7.82 -10.82
N ILE A 242 2.27 -7.87 -12.03
CA ILE A 242 1.10 -7.03 -12.41
C ILE A 242 -0.09 -7.87 -12.86
N LEU A 243 0.13 -8.83 -13.75
CA LEU A 243 -0.96 -9.55 -14.41
C LEU A 243 -1.46 -10.74 -13.59
N GLU A 244 -0.56 -11.49 -12.98
CA GLU A 244 -0.84 -12.66 -12.17
C GLU A 244 -1.75 -12.36 -10.97
N PRO A 245 -1.52 -11.30 -10.17
CA PRO A 245 -2.41 -10.93 -9.06
C PRO A 245 -3.87 -10.68 -9.48
N SER A 246 -4.09 -10.32 -10.76
CA SER A 246 -5.42 -10.09 -11.31
C SER A 246 -6.10 -11.37 -11.82
N LEU A 247 -5.37 -12.48 -11.98
CA LEU A 247 -5.89 -13.71 -12.60
C LEU A 247 -7.15 -14.24 -11.92
N PRO A 248 -7.26 -14.37 -10.58
CA PRO A 248 -8.45 -14.94 -9.96
C PRO A 248 -9.74 -14.19 -10.35
N ALA A 249 -9.67 -12.86 -10.39
CA ALA A 249 -10.80 -12.02 -10.80
C ALA A 249 -11.12 -12.17 -12.30
N LEU A 250 -10.10 -12.20 -13.16
CA LEU A 250 -10.25 -12.35 -14.60
C LEU A 250 -10.76 -13.75 -14.99
N GLU A 251 -10.29 -14.79 -14.30
CA GLU A 251 -10.73 -16.17 -14.47
C GLU A 251 -12.18 -16.35 -14.06
N TYR A 252 -12.60 -15.73 -12.95
CA TYR A 252 -13.98 -15.70 -12.50
C TYR A 252 -14.88 -15.00 -13.54
N ALA A 253 -14.46 -13.83 -14.02
CA ALA A 253 -15.16 -13.09 -15.06
C ALA A 253 -15.28 -13.87 -16.38
N ALA A 254 -14.22 -14.62 -16.75
CA ALA A 254 -14.22 -15.48 -17.92
C ALA A 254 -15.14 -16.71 -17.74
N ALA A 255 -15.11 -17.36 -16.57
CA ALA A 255 -15.97 -18.50 -16.24
C ALA A 255 -17.45 -18.16 -16.33
N ARG A 256 -17.84 -16.98 -15.83
CA ARG A 256 -19.23 -16.52 -15.85
C ARG A 256 -19.79 -16.38 -17.27
N LYS A 257 -18.94 -16.09 -18.26
CA LYS A 257 -19.33 -15.91 -19.67
C LYS A 257 -19.38 -17.23 -20.47
N CYS A 258 -18.74 -18.28 -20.00
CA CYS A 258 -18.65 -19.57 -20.70
C CYS A 258 -19.10 -20.70 -19.78
N ARG A 259 -20.34 -21.16 -19.94
CA ARG A 259 -20.87 -22.32 -19.21
C ARG A 259 -20.55 -23.60 -19.97
N GLY A 260 -19.98 -24.59 -19.27
CA GLY A 260 -19.66 -25.89 -19.84
C GLY A 260 -18.21 -26.30 -19.60
N ASN A 261 -17.97 -27.62 -19.47
CA ASN A 261 -16.64 -28.21 -19.28
C ASN A 261 -16.15 -28.92 -20.56
N ASP A 262 -16.82 -28.73 -21.69
CA ASP A 262 -16.32 -29.26 -22.97
C ASP A 262 -15.09 -28.49 -23.46
N ALA A 263 -14.34 -29.11 -24.37
CA ALA A 263 -13.12 -28.51 -24.93
C ALA A 263 -13.39 -27.12 -25.55
N GLN A 264 -14.54 -26.93 -26.20
CA GLN A 264 -14.89 -25.67 -26.84
C GLN A 264 -15.13 -24.54 -25.81
N SER A 265 -15.70 -24.86 -24.67
CA SER A 265 -15.96 -23.94 -23.56
C SER A 265 -14.67 -23.57 -22.85
N ILE A 266 -13.76 -24.53 -22.65
CA ILE A 266 -12.40 -24.28 -22.12
C ILE A 266 -11.64 -23.33 -23.06
N TRP A 267 -11.68 -23.58 -24.38
CA TRP A 267 -11.06 -22.71 -25.39
C TRP A 267 -11.63 -21.29 -25.38
N LYS A 268 -12.96 -21.14 -25.31
CA LYS A 268 -13.61 -19.82 -25.20
C LYS A 268 -13.21 -19.10 -23.91
N ARG A 269 -13.08 -19.82 -22.80
CA ARG A 269 -12.65 -19.27 -21.50
C ARG A 269 -11.21 -18.78 -21.56
N LYS A 270 -10.26 -19.58 -22.07
CA LYS A 270 -8.85 -19.18 -22.26
C LYS A 270 -8.75 -17.93 -23.15
N ARG A 271 -9.46 -17.91 -24.29
CA ARG A 271 -9.49 -16.73 -25.17
C ARG A 271 -10.02 -15.48 -24.47
N SER A 272 -11.07 -15.62 -23.66
CA SER A 272 -11.64 -14.52 -22.88
C SER A 272 -10.67 -14.00 -21.82
N LEU A 273 -9.91 -14.89 -21.18
CA LEU A 273 -8.88 -14.54 -20.20
C LEU A 273 -7.73 -13.76 -20.85
N TYR A 274 -7.13 -14.27 -21.93
CA TYR A 274 -6.00 -13.58 -22.59
C TYR A 274 -6.41 -12.21 -23.15
N LYS A 275 -7.64 -12.06 -23.67
CA LYS A 275 -8.16 -10.74 -24.08
C LYS A 275 -8.24 -9.76 -22.90
N GLN A 276 -8.59 -10.23 -21.71
CA GLN A 276 -8.65 -9.38 -20.52
C GLN A 276 -7.24 -9.04 -20.02
N LEU A 277 -6.33 -9.99 -19.97
CA LEU A 277 -4.92 -9.77 -19.63
C LEU A 277 -4.26 -8.77 -20.58
N LYS A 278 -4.50 -8.89 -21.89
CA LYS A 278 -3.96 -7.94 -22.88
C LYS A 278 -4.49 -6.52 -22.63
N ARG A 279 -5.79 -6.38 -22.35
CA ARG A 279 -6.38 -5.08 -22.04
C ARG A 279 -5.79 -4.48 -20.77
N LEU A 280 -5.59 -5.30 -19.73
CA LEU A 280 -4.96 -4.87 -18.50
C LEU A 280 -3.52 -4.41 -18.75
N SER A 281 -2.73 -5.19 -19.47
CA SER A 281 -1.36 -4.84 -19.84
C SER A 281 -1.28 -3.49 -20.59
N LEU A 282 -2.12 -3.28 -21.60
CA LEU A 282 -2.19 -2.01 -22.33
C LEU A 282 -2.66 -0.83 -21.45
N ALA A 283 -3.60 -1.07 -20.55
CA ALA A 283 -4.07 -0.06 -19.61
C ALA A 283 -2.97 0.34 -18.63
N THR A 284 -2.23 -0.64 -18.08
CA THR A 284 -1.05 -0.41 -17.23
C THR A 284 0.01 0.39 -17.98
N PHE A 285 0.33 -0.01 -19.22
CA PHE A 285 1.30 0.70 -20.06
C PHE A 285 0.90 2.18 -20.27
N SER A 286 -0.39 2.44 -20.46
CA SER A 286 -0.91 3.81 -20.58
C SER A 286 -0.86 4.57 -19.24
N ALA A 287 -1.16 3.91 -18.12
CA ALA A 287 -1.21 4.52 -16.80
C ALA A 287 0.18 4.90 -16.27
N MET A 288 1.20 4.12 -16.61
CA MET A 288 2.59 4.43 -16.25
C MET A 288 3.17 5.63 -17.02
N GLY A 289 2.43 6.19 -17.98
CA GLY A 289 2.82 7.45 -18.65
C GLY A 289 3.81 7.28 -19.81
N TYR A 290 4.03 6.07 -20.32
CA TYR A 290 4.94 5.83 -21.44
C TYR A 290 4.54 6.54 -22.75
N LYS A 291 3.36 7.17 -22.80
CA LYS A 291 2.94 7.96 -23.97
C LYS A 291 3.75 9.24 -24.25
N LYS A 292 4.79 9.58 -23.47
CA LYS A 292 5.59 10.80 -23.72
C LYS A 292 7.08 10.78 -23.34
N ALA A 293 7.62 9.65 -22.87
CA ALA A 293 9.04 9.59 -22.47
C ALA A 293 10.02 9.66 -23.65
N ASN A 294 9.59 9.32 -24.88
CA ASN A 294 10.43 9.50 -26.08
C ASN A 294 10.33 10.90 -26.71
N GLU A 295 9.53 11.83 -26.16
CA GLU A 295 9.45 13.22 -26.65
C GLU A 295 9.85 14.28 -25.61
N THR A 296 10.08 13.91 -24.33
CA THR A 296 10.22 14.91 -23.25
C THR A 296 11.32 14.60 -22.22
N VAL A 297 12.42 13.93 -22.60
CA VAL A 297 13.63 13.78 -21.75
C VAL A 297 14.67 14.90 -22.03
N VAL A 298 14.25 15.96 -22.74
CA VAL A 298 14.93 17.26 -22.69
C VAL A 298 14.05 18.15 -21.81
N LEU A 299 14.62 18.69 -20.73
CA LEU A 299 13.97 19.43 -19.61
C LEU A 299 13.51 18.44 -18.51
N GLN A 300 14.25 18.20 -17.42
CA GLN A 300 14.79 19.18 -16.50
C GLN A 300 15.97 18.57 -15.71
N SER A 301 17.18 19.05 -16.00
CA SER A 301 18.28 19.12 -15.04
C SER A 301 18.49 20.60 -14.72
N ARG A 302 17.88 21.07 -13.64
CA ARG A 302 18.20 22.33 -12.95
C ARG A 302 17.94 22.15 -11.47
#